data_AF-A0A1M5SSX0-F1
#
_entry.id   AF-A0A1M5SSX0-F1
#
_cell.length_a   1.000
_cell.length_b   1.000
_cell.length_c   1.000
_cell.angle_alpha   90.00
_cell.angle_beta   90.00
_cell.angle_gamma   90.00
#
_symmetry.space_group_name_H-M   'P 1'
#
loop_
_entity.id
_entity.type
_entity.pdbx_description
1 polymer ?
#
loop_
_entity_poly.entity_id
_entity_poly.type
_entity_poly.pdbx_seq_one_letter_code
_entity_poly.pdbx_strand_id
1 'polypeptide(L)'
;MRVDTDILKEAADSRVKICKKLENRSLELQRLIKELETYDGLDDICTMAREINACLIKDILMIRQTGIALHSISRIYEDGEKLIADHSDGTGFIIKGRELGILNDLEPLRSSYERIVRGDKLQNIGGEDN
;
A
#
# COMPACT_ATOMS: atom_id res chain seq x y z
N MET A 1 8.34 -7.72 20.67
CA MET A 1 8.98 -7.35 19.39
C MET A 1 8.48 -5.96 19.04
N ARG A 2 9.37 -4.96 18.92
CA ARG A 2 8.99 -3.60 18.54
C ARG A 2 9.06 -3.50 17.03
N VAL A 3 7.98 -3.08 16.37
CA VAL A 3 7.99 -2.90 14.92
C VAL A 3 8.55 -1.52 14.63
N ASP A 4 9.58 -1.46 13.79
CA ASP A 4 10.17 -0.22 13.33
C ASP A 4 9.33 0.35 12.19
N THR A 5 8.51 1.36 12.50
CA THR A 5 7.58 1.96 11.54
C THR A 5 8.29 2.81 10.49
N ASP A 6 9.50 3.30 10.77
CA ASP A 6 10.34 4.05 9.83
C ASP A 6 10.82 3.15 8.69
N ILE A 7 11.26 1.93 9.00
CA ILE A 7 11.62 0.92 8.00
C ILE A 7 10.43 0.58 7.09
N LEU A 8 9.23 0.45 7.67
CA LEU A 8 8.01 0.16 6.91
C LEU A 8 7.62 1.34 6.00
N LYS A 9 7.77 2.58 6.47
CA LYS A 9 7.54 3.80 5.67
C LYS A 9 8.55 3.92 4.52
N GLU A 10 9.84 3.72 4.78
CA GLU A 10 10.87 3.72 3.75
C GLU A 10 10.61 2.64 2.69
N ALA A 11 10.19 1.46 3.13
CA ALA A 11 9.82 0.35 2.25
C ALA A 11 8.57 0.68 1.40
N ALA A 12 7.61 1.43 1.92
CA ALA A 12 6.45 1.93 1.18
C ALA A 12 6.86 2.98 0.13
N ASP A 13 7.68 3.96 0.52
CA ASP A 13 8.18 5.03 -0.36
C ASP A 13 9.03 4.49 -1.51
N SER A 14 9.90 3.52 -1.21
CA SER A 14 10.69 2.81 -2.22
C SER A 14 9.80 2.16 -3.28
N ARG A 15 8.70 1.52 -2.86
CA ARG A 15 7.72 0.92 -3.77
C ARG A 15 7.00 1.96 -4.62
N VAL A 16 6.65 3.13 -4.09
CA VAL A 16 6.09 4.24 -4.88
C VAL A 16 7.06 4.66 -6.00
N LYS A 17 8.36 4.79 -5.68
CA LYS A 17 9.40 5.12 -6.67
C LYS A 17 9.55 4.02 -7.73
N ILE A 18 9.50 2.75 -7.34
CA ILE A 18 9.56 1.61 -8.26
C ILE A 18 8.33 1.60 -9.18
N CYS A 19 7.11 1.76 -8.63
CA CYS A 19 5.89 1.82 -9.42
C CYS A 19 5.95 2.91 -10.49
N LYS A 20 6.36 4.14 -10.13
CA LYS A 20 6.49 5.24 -11.11
C LYS A 20 7.44 4.88 -12.26
N LYS A 21 8.56 4.21 -11.96
CA LYS A 21 9.51 3.77 -12.99
C LYS A 21 8.91 2.69 -13.89
N LEU A 22 8.21 1.70 -13.31
CA LEU A 22 7.57 0.62 -14.05
C LEU A 22 6.41 1.11 -14.91
N GLU A 23 5.62 2.07 -14.42
CA GLU A 23 4.54 2.73 -15.18
C GLU A 23 5.10 3.45 -16.41
N ASN A 24 6.20 4.19 -16.26
CA ASN A 24 6.87 4.82 -17.40
C ASN A 24 7.35 3.79 -18.43
N ARG A 25 7.89 2.64 -17.97
CA ARG A 25 8.31 1.56 -18.87
C ARG A 25 7.13 0.87 -19.55
N SER A 26 5.99 0.72 -18.87
CA SER A 26 4.77 0.19 -19.47
C SER A 26 4.24 1.12 -20.57
N LEU A 27 4.24 2.44 -20.35
CA LEU A 27 3.86 3.43 -21.36
C LEU A 27 4.80 3.42 -22.57
N GLU A 28 6.11 3.30 -22.33
CA GLU A 28 7.11 3.17 -23.39
C GLU A 28 6.89 1.89 -24.22
N LEU A 29 6.64 0.75 -23.55
CA LEU A 29 6.34 -0.52 -24.22
C LEU A 29 5.05 -0.43 -25.05
N GLN A 30 3.99 0.19 -24.53
CA GLN A 30 2.76 0.44 -25.29
C GLN A 30 3.00 1.30 -26.54
N ARG A 31 3.86 2.31 -26.45
CA ARG A 31 4.24 3.12 -27.60
C ARG A 31 4.98 2.28 -28.65
N LEU A 32 5.96 1.47 -28.23
CA LEU A 32 6.72 0.61 -29.14
C LEU A 32 5.84 -0.44 -29.82
N ILE A 33 4.88 -1.02 -29.11
CA ILE A 33 3.91 -1.96 -29.69
C ILE A 33 3.11 -1.29 -30.82
N LYS A 34 2.61 -0.07 -30.60
CA LYS A 34 1.88 0.69 -31.63
C LYS A 34 2.74 1.00 -32.86
N GLU A 35 4.03 1.25 -32.65
CA GLU A 35 4.98 1.47 -33.74
C GLU A 35 5.21 0.16 -34.53
N LEU A 36 5.39 -0.95 -33.84
CA LEU A 36 5.57 -2.28 -34.45
C LEU A 36 4.35 -2.75 -35.25
N GLU A 37 3.13 -2.40 -34.81
CA GLU A 37 1.88 -2.68 -35.54
C GLU A 37 1.83 -2.03 -36.93
N THR A 38 2.69 -1.04 -37.23
CA THR A 38 2.76 -0.41 -38.56
C THR A 38 3.56 -1.22 -39.58
N TYR A 39 4.28 -2.25 -39.13
CA TYR A 39 5.09 -3.11 -39.98
C TYR A 39 4.40 -4.44 -40.24
N ASP A 40 4.36 -4.85 -41.50
CA ASP A 40 3.79 -6.13 -41.90
C ASP A 40 4.62 -7.31 -41.36
N GLY A 41 3.94 -8.35 -40.86
CA GLY A 41 4.55 -9.61 -40.47
C GLY A 41 5.11 -9.67 -39.04
N LEU A 42 4.80 -8.69 -38.19
CA LEU A 42 5.25 -8.66 -36.78
C LEU A 42 4.15 -9.00 -35.76
N ASP A 43 3.04 -9.59 -36.20
CA ASP A 43 1.87 -9.88 -35.34
C ASP A 43 2.20 -10.72 -34.09
N ASP A 44 3.06 -11.73 -34.26
CA ASP A 44 3.51 -12.59 -33.15
C ASP A 44 4.31 -11.80 -32.11
N ILE A 45 5.21 -10.92 -32.56
CA ILE A 45 6.01 -10.06 -31.69
C ILE A 45 5.13 -9.06 -30.96
N CYS A 46 4.18 -8.44 -31.65
CA CYS A 46 3.19 -7.54 -31.05
C CYS A 46 2.36 -8.26 -29.99
N THR A 47 1.97 -9.51 -30.24
CA THR A 47 1.21 -10.32 -29.28
C THR A 47 2.03 -10.62 -28.02
N MET A 48 3.26 -11.12 -28.18
CA MET A 48 4.17 -11.36 -27.06
C MET A 48 4.44 -10.07 -26.25
N ALA A 49 4.65 -8.95 -26.92
CA ALA A 49 4.90 -7.67 -26.26
C ALA A 49 3.66 -7.18 -25.46
N ARG A 50 2.44 -7.40 -25.96
CA ARG A 50 1.21 -7.11 -25.21
C ARG A 50 1.07 -7.98 -23.98
N GLU A 51 1.40 -9.27 -24.07
CA GLU A 51 1.39 -10.20 -22.92
C GLU A 51 2.39 -9.77 -21.84
N ILE A 52 3.62 -9.43 -22.23
CA ILE A 52 4.64 -8.88 -21.31
C ILE A 52 4.12 -7.62 -20.64
N ASN A 53 3.50 -6.70 -21.40
CA ASN A 53 2.96 -5.48 -20.83
C ASN A 53 1.79 -5.74 -19.86
N ALA A 54 0.94 -6.73 -20.14
CA ALA A 54 -0.15 -7.13 -19.25
C ALA A 54 0.39 -7.72 -17.93
N CYS A 55 1.43 -8.55 -17.99
CA CYS A 55 2.14 -9.05 -16.81
C CYS A 55 2.75 -7.90 -16.00
N LEU A 56 3.42 -6.95 -16.66
CA LEU A 56 4.01 -5.78 -16.01
C LEU A 56 2.94 -4.94 -15.28
N ILE A 57 1.77 -4.72 -15.88
CA ILE A 57 0.65 -4.01 -15.23
C ILE A 57 0.19 -4.75 -13.97
N LYS A 58 0.08 -6.08 -14.02
CA LYS A 58 -0.30 -6.89 -12.86
C LYS A 58 0.73 -6.75 -11.73
N ASP A 59 2.02 -6.78 -12.04
CA ASP A 59 3.09 -6.63 -11.06
C ASP A 59 3.08 -5.22 -10.44
N ILE A 60 2.87 -4.17 -11.24
CA ILE A 60 2.70 -2.79 -10.74
C ILE A 60 1.56 -2.72 -9.72
N LEU A 61 0.41 -3.34 -10.01
CA LEU A 61 -0.73 -3.36 -9.10
C LEU A 61 -0.39 -4.07 -7.78
N MET A 62 0.32 -5.19 -7.83
CA MET A 62 0.74 -5.92 -6.63
C MET A 62 1.74 -5.13 -5.77
N ILE A 63 2.72 -4.47 -6.41
CA ILE A 63 3.70 -3.63 -5.70
C ILE A 63 3.00 -2.44 -5.05
N ARG A 64 2.05 -1.81 -5.75
CA ARG A 64 1.23 -0.71 -5.22
C ARG A 64 0.41 -1.16 -4.01
N GLN A 65 -0.28 -2.29 -4.10
CA GLN A 65 -1.04 -2.86 -2.98
C GLN A 65 -0.14 -3.12 -1.77
N THR A 66 1.05 -3.68 -2.00
CA THR A 66 2.02 -3.94 -0.93
C THR A 66 2.50 -2.63 -0.29
N GLY A 67 2.77 -1.59 -1.08
CA GLY A 67 3.15 -0.27 -0.56
C GLY A 67 2.06 0.34 0.32
N ILE A 68 0.81 0.26 -0.10
CA ILE A 68 -0.32 0.77 0.69
C ILE A 68 -0.48 -0.04 1.99
N ALA A 69 -0.35 -1.37 1.93
CA ALA A 69 -0.42 -2.22 3.12
C ALA A 69 0.67 -1.85 4.14
N LEU A 70 1.91 -1.65 3.70
CA LEU A 70 3.02 -1.24 4.58
C LEU A 70 2.74 0.11 5.26
N HIS A 71 2.27 1.11 4.51
CA HIS A 71 1.90 2.41 5.07
C HIS A 71 0.76 2.29 6.10
N SER A 72 -0.22 1.43 5.81
CA SER A 72 -1.36 1.19 6.69
C SER A 72 -0.94 0.51 7.99
N ILE A 73 -0.04 -0.47 7.90
CA ILE A 73 0.55 -1.14 9.05
C ILE A 73 1.33 -0.13 9.90
N SER A 74 2.20 0.70 9.31
CA SER A 74 2.93 1.74 10.04
C SER A 74 1.99 2.65 10.83
N ARG A 75 0.89 3.09 10.19
CA ARG A 75 -0.11 3.95 10.82
C ARG A 75 -0.79 3.28 12.02
N ILE A 76 -1.18 2.01 11.88
CA ILE A 76 -1.79 1.25 13.00
C ILE A 76 -0.84 1.15 14.19
N TYR A 77 0.44 0.92 13.94
CA TYR A 77 1.45 0.86 15.00
C TYR A 77 1.65 2.23 15.68
N GLU A 78 1.71 3.31 14.90
CA GLU A 78 1.85 4.68 15.43
C GLU A 78 0.64 5.11 16.25
N ASP A 79 -0.56 4.87 15.74
CA ASP A 79 -1.82 5.16 16.44
C ASP A 79 -1.92 4.31 17.73
N GLY A 80 -1.47 3.06 17.70
CA GLY A 80 -1.41 2.18 18.87
C GLY A 80 -0.38 2.65 19.91
N GLU A 81 0.82 3.04 19.50
CA GLU A 81 1.83 3.60 20.42
C GLU A 81 1.33 4.90 21.06
N LYS A 82 0.65 5.76 20.28
CA LYS A 82 0.04 6.99 20.79
C LYS A 82 -1.06 6.69 21.80
N LEU A 83 -1.96 5.76 21.51
CA LEU A 83 -3.02 5.36 22.44
C LEU A 83 -2.45 4.85 23.76
N ILE A 84 -1.39 4.06 23.71
CA ILE A 84 -0.70 3.58 24.92
C ILE A 84 -0.08 4.77 25.67
N ALA A 85 0.59 5.70 24.98
CA ALA A 85 1.18 6.87 25.61
C ALA A 85 0.13 7.79 26.27
N ASP A 86 -1.00 8.01 25.62
CA ASP A 86 -2.06 8.92 26.06
C ASP A 86 -2.87 8.38 27.25
N HIS A 87 -2.86 7.05 27.45
CA HIS A 87 -3.68 6.36 28.45
C HIS A 87 -2.90 5.51 29.46
N SER A 88 -1.58 5.44 29.36
CA SER A 88 -0.70 4.79 30.33
C SER A 88 -0.34 5.74 31.47
N ASP A 89 -0.26 5.21 32.69
CA ASP A 89 0.24 5.92 33.86
C ASP A 89 1.77 6.07 33.90
N GLY A 90 2.46 5.70 32.81
CA GLY A 90 3.92 5.71 32.70
C GLY A 90 4.59 4.49 33.34
N THR A 91 3.85 3.64 34.06
CA THR A 91 4.33 2.37 34.62
C THR A 91 3.80 1.14 33.86
N GLY A 92 3.05 1.38 32.78
CA GLY A 92 2.52 0.33 31.90
C GLY A 92 1.11 -0.11 32.25
N PHE A 93 0.43 0.59 33.18
CA PHE A 93 -0.97 0.35 33.47
C PHE A 93 -1.85 1.40 32.80
N ILE A 94 -2.98 0.95 32.27
CA ILE A 94 -4.00 1.85 31.75
C ILE A 94 -4.67 2.58 32.92
N ILE A 95 -4.78 3.90 32.80
CA ILE A 95 -5.44 4.75 33.80
C ILE A 95 -6.93 4.36 33.91
N LYS A 96 -7.37 3.99 35.11
CA LYS A 96 -8.78 3.67 35.42
C LYS A 96 -9.73 4.82 35.05
N GLY A 97 -10.88 4.50 34.50
CA GLY A 97 -11.93 5.45 34.11
C GLY A 97 -11.83 5.98 32.67
N ARG A 98 -10.83 5.54 31.90
CA ARG A 98 -10.67 5.87 30.47
C ARG A 98 -11.02 4.71 29.53
N GLU A 99 -11.56 3.61 30.06
CA GLU A 99 -11.81 2.37 29.32
C GLU A 99 -12.75 2.59 28.13
N LEU A 100 -13.78 3.44 28.30
CA LEU A 100 -14.74 3.75 27.25
C LEU A 100 -14.12 4.60 26.11
N GLY A 101 -13.20 5.50 26.44
CA GLY A 101 -12.45 6.28 25.44
C GLY A 101 -11.52 5.38 24.62
N ILE A 102 -10.82 4.47 25.31
CA ILE A 102 -9.93 3.49 24.67
C ILE A 102 -10.70 2.57 23.73
N LEU A 103 -11.90 2.11 24.11
CA LEU A 103 -12.76 1.31 23.23
C LEU A 103 -13.16 2.07 21.96
N ASN A 104 -13.48 3.36 22.07
CA ASN A 104 -13.80 4.19 20.91
C ASN A 104 -12.59 4.40 20.00
N ASP A 105 -11.38 4.47 20.55
CA ASP A 105 -10.14 4.66 19.78
C ASP A 105 -9.63 3.35 19.16
N LEU A 106 -9.96 2.19 19.74
CA LEU A 106 -9.59 0.86 19.22
C LEU A 106 -10.45 0.42 18.03
N GLU A 107 -11.71 0.87 17.93
CA GLU A 107 -12.64 0.45 16.87
C GLU A 107 -12.16 0.86 15.45
N PRO A 108 -11.64 2.09 15.23
CA PRO A 108 -11.00 2.49 13.97
C PRO A 108 -9.73 1.69 13.65
N LEU A 109 -8.92 1.35 14.67
CA LEU A 109 -7.70 0.57 14.51
C LEU A 109 -8.01 -0.86 14.07
N ARG A 110 -9.00 -1.48 14.72
CA ARG A 110 -9.51 -2.81 14.38
C ARG A 110 -10.06 -2.84 12.96
N SER A 111 -10.87 -1.85 12.59
CA SER A 111 -11.43 -1.73 11.24
C SER A 111 -10.34 -1.61 10.17
N SER A 112 -9.28 -0.84 10.46
CA SER A 112 -8.13 -0.68 9.56
C SER A 112 -7.32 -1.98 9.42
N TYR A 113 -7.09 -2.69 10.53
CA TYR A 113 -6.43 -3.99 10.53
C TYR A 113 -7.22 -5.05 9.75
N GLU A 114 -8.53 -5.14 9.96
CA GLU A 114 -9.38 -6.12 9.25
C GLU A 114 -9.38 -5.90 7.73
N ARG A 115 -9.35 -4.65 7.26
CA ARG A 115 -9.23 -4.33 5.82
C ARG A 115 -7.92 -4.86 5.23
N ILE A 116 -6.81 -4.70 5.95
CA ILE A 116 -5.49 -5.19 5.50
C ILE A 116 -5.48 -6.72 5.45
N VAL A 117 -5.97 -7.38 6.50
CA VAL A 117 -5.99 -8.86 6.59
C VAL A 117 -6.90 -9.48 5.52
N ARG A 118 -8.03 -8.85 5.21
CA ARG A 118 -8.96 -9.34 4.16
C ARG A 118 -8.48 -9.03 2.75
N GLY A 119 -7.47 -8.16 2.58
CA GLY A 119 -7.04 -7.69 1.27
C GLY A 119 -8.10 -6.87 0.56
N ASP A 120 -9.07 -6.32 1.30
CA ASP A 120 -10.12 -5.47 0.74
C ASP A 120 -9.46 -4.25 0.10
N LYS A 121 -9.87 -3.93 -1.13
CA LYS A 121 -9.24 -2.94 -2.01
C LYS A 121 -8.77 -1.73 -1.21
N LEU A 122 -7.46 -1.63 -1.03
CA LEU A 122 -6.73 -0.59 -0.29
C LEU A 122 -6.84 0.80 -0.97
N GLN A 123 -7.93 1.04 -1.71
CA GLN A 123 -8.19 2.25 -2.49
C GLN A 123 -8.42 3.49 -1.62
N ASN A 124 -8.78 3.32 -0.33
CA ASN A 124 -9.18 4.43 0.55
C ASN A 124 -8.37 4.47 1.87
N ILE A 125 -7.03 4.37 1.81
CA ILE A 125 -6.18 4.54 3.01
C ILE A 125 -5.38 5.86 3.00
N GLY A 126 -5.52 6.64 1.93
CA GLY A 126 -5.32 8.09 1.97
C GLY A 126 -6.70 8.72 2.10
N GLY A 127 -7.08 9.13 3.31
CA GLY A 127 -8.31 9.88 3.48
C GLY A 127 -8.19 11.22 2.76
N GLU A 128 -8.85 11.34 1.62
CA GLU A 128 -9.44 12.58 1.12
C GLU A 128 -10.79 12.18 0.50
N ASP A 129 -11.79 12.01 1.37
CA ASP A 129 -13.15 12.40 1.00
C ASP A 129 -13.21 13.91 1.22
N ASN A 130 -12.94 14.68 0.15
CA ASN A 130 -13.50 16.00 -0.18
C ASN A 130 -12.93 16.53 -1.50
#